data_AF-A0A5C3KIK1-F1
#
_entry.id   AF-A0A5C3KIK1-F1
#
_cell.length_a   1.000
_cell.length_b   1.000
_cell.length_c   1.000
_cell.angle_alpha   90.00
_cell.angle_beta   90.00
_cell.angle_gamma   90.00
#
_symmetry.space_group_name_H-M   'P 1'
#
loop_
_entity.id
_entity.type
_entity.pdbx_description
1 polymer ?
#
loop_
_entity_poly.entity_id
_entity_poly.type
_entity_poly.pdbx_seq_one_letter_code
_entity_poly.pdbx_strand_id
1 'polypeptide(L)'
;WQKNLQPDDLQHQGQHNDIVIPVMGLTGVGKSSFINTLTGREDASVGDDLRSKTQKLQAITMNMPAQFQMMYPKLSSCRIVLVDTPGFEDPNVSEYETLRKIAVWLASCYSNNMTVVAGVIYAHDIQAARFLRAMNLNLELFKEICGQPSLPSVILATTKWDLVDQESATNRENNLVTDYWRELVANGAT
;
A
#
# COMPACT_ATOMS: atom_id res chain seq x y z
N TRP A 1 10.08 -24.72 -2.23
CA TRP A 1 10.35 -23.28 -2.04
C TRP A 1 9.40 -22.70 -1.00
N GLN A 2 9.46 -23.21 0.24
CA GLN A 2 8.39 -23.05 1.23
C GLN A 2 8.94 -22.99 2.66
N LYS A 3 10.08 -22.34 2.89
CA LYS A 3 10.66 -22.24 4.23
C LYS A 3 10.81 -20.78 4.65
N ASN A 4 10.22 -20.50 5.81
CA ASN A 4 10.38 -19.33 6.67
C ASN A 4 9.39 -18.18 6.46
N LEU A 5 8.10 -18.49 6.46
CA LEU A 5 7.12 -17.65 7.17
C LEU A 5 6.84 -18.37 8.49
N GLN A 6 6.99 -17.68 9.62
CA GLN A 6 6.38 -18.23 10.84
C GLN A 6 4.87 -18.00 10.75
N PRO A 7 4.04 -18.91 11.31
CA PRO A 7 2.58 -18.73 11.33
C PRO A 7 2.14 -17.36 11.88
N ASP A 8 2.93 -16.80 12.80
CA ASP A 8 2.70 -15.49 13.43
C ASP A 8 3.02 -14.28 12.53
N ASP A 9 3.61 -14.49 11.36
CA ASP A 9 3.87 -13.43 10.36
C ASP A 9 2.66 -13.19 9.44
N LEU A 10 1.66 -14.08 9.47
CA LEU A 10 0.44 -14.02 8.68
C LEU A 10 -0.77 -13.96 9.61
N GLN A 11 -1.02 -12.79 10.20
CA GLN A 11 -2.17 -12.61 11.13
C GLN A 11 -3.55 -12.74 10.45
N HIS A 12 -3.61 -12.77 9.12
CA HIS A 12 -4.87 -12.89 8.39
C HIS A 12 -5.12 -14.30 7.88
N GLN A 13 -6.20 -14.93 8.37
CA GLN A 13 -6.78 -16.09 7.72
C GLN A 13 -7.68 -15.61 6.58
N GLY A 14 -7.11 -15.55 5.37
CA GLY A 14 -7.83 -15.12 4.16
C GLY A 14 -9.14 -15.90 3.97
N GLN A 15 -10.20 -15.20 3.59
CA GLN A 15 -11.53 -15.80 3.34
C GLN A 15 -11.88 -15.78 1.85
N HIS A 16 -12.69 -16.76 1.42
CA HIS A 16 -13.28 -16.82 0.09
C HIS A 16 -14.16 -15.58 -0.11
N ASN A 17 -13.75 -14.66 -0.99
CA ASN A 17 -14.33 -13.32 -1.27
C ASN A 17 -13.62 -12.13 -0.61
N ASP A 18 -12.43 -12.32 -0.04
CA ASP A 18 -11.59 -11.18 0.36
C ASP A 18 -11.03 -10.48 -0.88
N ILE A 19 -11.20 -9.15 -0.92
CA ILE A 19 -10.55 -8.22 -1.83
C ILE A 19 -9.36 -7.63 -1.10
N VAL A 20 -8.16 -8.04 -1.48
CA VAL A 20 -6.92 -7.58 -0.83
C VAL A 20 -6.34 -6.38 -1.58
N ILE A 21 -6.02 -5.34 -0.82
CA ILE A 21 -5.39 -4.10 -1.31
C ILE A 21 -4.22 -3.74 -0.38
N PRO A 22 -2.98 -4.02 -0.79
CA PRO A 22 -1.81 -3.57 -0.05
C PRO A 22 -1.60 -2.06 -0.19
N VAL A 23 -1.18 -1.42 0.89
CA VAL A 23 -0.76 -0.02 0.90
C VAL A 23 0.76 0.02 1.07
N MET A 24 1.47 0.45 0.04
CA MET A 24 2.94 0.49 -0.03
C MET A 24 3.45 1.94 -0.07
N GLY A 25 4.71 2.13 0.29
CA GLY A 25 5.39 3.43 0.26
C GLY A 25 6.41 3.55 1.39
N LEU A 26 7.22 4.61 1.36
CA LEU A 26 8.27 4.85 2.36
C LEU A 26 7.75 4.88 3.81
N THR A 27 8.68 4.73 4.77
CA THR A 27 8.38 4.90 6.20
C THR A 27 7.90 6.34 6.44
N GLY A 28 6.86 6.52 7.27
CA GLY A 28 6.38 7.84 7.64
C GLY A 28 5.51 8.56 6.61
N VAL A 29 5.21 7.98 5.44
CA VAL A 29 4.29 8.58 4.45
C VAL A 29 2.82 8.54 4.86
N GLY A 30 2.47 7.98 6.03
CA GLY A 30 1.10 8.00 6.53
C GLY A 30 0.19 6.85 6.08
N LYS A 31 0.76 5.69 5.70
CA LYS A 31 -0.01 4.49 5.29
C LYS A 31 -1.02 4.02 6.34
N SER A 32 -0.56 3.87 7.59
CA SER A 32 -1.40 3.48 8.73
C SER A 32 -2.50 4.52 8.99
N SER A 33 -2.15 5.80 8.96
CA SER A 33 -3.13 6.90 9.11
C SER A 33 -4.16 6.92 7.98
N PHE A 34 -3.75 6.66 6.74
CA PHE A 34 -4.66 6.53 5.60
C PHE A 34 -5.66 5.39 5.82
N ILE A 35 -5.21 4.22 6.25
CA ILE A 35 -6.09 3.08 6.54
C ILE A 35 -7.06 3.40 7.68
N ASN A 36 -6.60 4.05 8.74
CA ASN A 36 -7.45 4.44 9.86
C ASN A 36 -8.54 5.43 9.43
N THR A 37 -8.16 6.44 8.63
CA THR A 37 -9.12 7.40 8.06
C THR A 37 -10.13 6.71 7.14
N LEU A 38 -9.68 5.79 6.28
CA LEU A 38 -10.54 5.08 5.34
C LEU A 38 -11.53 4.13 6.04
N THR A 39 -11.09 3.49 7.12
CA THR A 39 -11.93 2.56 7.90
C THR A 39 -12.78 3.25 8.95
N GLY A 40 -12.42 4.48 9.35
CA GLY A 40 -13.03 5.20 10.47
C GLY A 40 -12.70 4.57 11.84
N ARG A 41 -11.60 3.81 11.93
CA ARG A 41 -11.17 3.08 13.14
C ARG A 41 -9.68 3.29 13.38
N GLU A 42 -9.22 3.12 14.61
CA GLU A 42 -7.79 3.20 14.98
C GLU A 42 -7.14 1.81 15.07
N ASP A 43 -7.32 0.99 14.04
CA ASP A 43 -6.83 -0.39 14.02
C ASP A 43 -5.37 -0.50 13.58
N ALA A 44 -4.93 0.38 12.66
CA ALA A 44 -3.55 0.43 12.21
C ALA A 44 -2.69 1.15 13.26
N SER A 45 -1.56 0.54 13.61
CA SER A 45 -0.63 1.11 14.59
C SER A 45 0.07 2.37 14.06
N VAL A 46 -0.42 3.56 14.41
CA VAL A 46 0.26 4.83 14.13
C VAL A 46 1.25 5.12 15.25
N GLY A 47 2.48 5.48 14.90
CA GLY A 47 3.51 5.88 15.87
C GLY A 47 4.01 7.29 15.60
N ASP A 48 4.07 8.11 16.65
CA ASP A 48 4.63 9.48 16.61
C ASP A 48 6.18 9.50 16.70
N ASP A 49 6.83 8.34 16.81
CA ASP A 49 8.28 8.23 16.98
C ASP A 49 9.01 8.00 15.64
N LEU A 50 10.22 8.56 15.51
CA LEU A 50 11.14 8.42 14.36
C LEU A 50 11.56 6.97 14.03
N ARG A 51 11.12 5.96 14.78
CA ARG A 51 11.39 4.54 14.54
C ARG A 51 10.13 3.86 14.00
N SER A 52 10.24 3.17 12.85
CA SER A 52 9.15 2.36 12.30
C SER A 52 8.64 1.37 13.35
N LYS A 53 7.41 1.58 13.86
CA LYS A 53 6.76 0.64 14.78
C LYS A 53 6.12 -0.54 14.03
N THR A 54 5.77 -0.35 12.76
CA THR A 54 5.21 -1.40 11.89
C THR A 54 6.34 -2.27 11.35
N GLN A 55 6.79 -3.24 12.15
CA GLN A 55 7.78 -4.25 11.72
C GLN A 55 7.15 -5.50 11.09
N LYS A 56 5.82 -5.60 11.15
CA LYS A 56 5.01 -6.70 10.63
C LYS A 56 3.87 -6.17 9.77
N LEU A 57 3.47 -6.95 8.77
CA LEU A 57 2.29 -6.66 7.96
C LEU A 57 1.03 -6.74 8.83
N GLN A 58 0.16 -5.75 8.74
CA GLN A 58 -1.13 -5.74 9.44
C GLN A 58 -2.25 -5.75 8.41
N ALA A 59 -3.14 -6.74 8.51
CA ALA A 59 -4.31 -6.84 7.65
C ALA A 59 -5.53 -6.31 8.40
N ILE A 60 -6.17 -5.29 7.84
CA ILE A 60 -7.30 -4.60 8.45
C ILE A 60 -8.50 -4.80 7.54
N THR A 61 -9.52 -5.46 8.07
CA THR A 61 -10.72 -5.83 7.30
C THR A 61 -11.84 -4.81 7.49
N MET A 62 -12.49 -4.42 6.40
CA MET A 62 -13.73 -3.64 6.43
C MET A 62 -14.76 -4.22 5.46
N ASN A 63 -16.04 -3.98 5.73
CA ASN A 63 -17.11 -4.34 4.81
C ASN A 63 -17.16 -3.35 3.64
N MET A 64 -17.64 -3.81 2.49
CA MET A 64 -17.92 -2.92 1.35
C MET A 64 -18.86 -1.78 1.78
N PRO A 65 -18.54 -0.50 1.55
CA PRO A 65 -19.46 0.59 1.89
C PRO A 65 -20.78 0.50 1.12
N ALA A 66 -21.90 0.86 1.76
CA ALA A 66 -23.25 0.65 1.22
C ALA A 66 -23.46 1.26 -0.18
N GLN A 67 -22.89 2.44 -0.43
CA GLN A 67 -22.94 3.12 -1.73
C GLN A 67 -22.27 2.29 -2.84
N PHE A 68 -21.19 1.57 -2.52
CA PHE A 68 -20.50 0.70 -3.47
C PHE A 68 -21.19 -0.66 -3.59
N GLN A 69 -21.83 -1.16 -2.54
CA GLN A 69 -22.66 -2.38 -2.64
C GLN A 69 -23.79 -2.20 -3.66
N MET A 70 -24.43 -1.01 -3.69
CA MET A 70 -25.47 -0.70 -4.68
C MET A 70 -24.91 -0.56 -6.10
N MET A 71 -23.74 0.07 -6.24
CA MET A 71 -23.09 0.31 -7.54
C MET A 71 -22.46 -0.97 -8.11
N TYR A 72 -21.97 -1.85 -7.25
CA TYR A 72 -21.29 -3.10 -7.59
C TYR A 72 -21.91 -4.29 -6.83
N PRO A 73 -23.15 -4.72 -7.17
CA PRO A 73 -23.87 -5.77 -6.43
C PRO A 73 -23.11 -7.09 -6.32
N LYS A 74 -22.28 -7.42 -7.32
CA LYS A 74 -21.45 -8.64 -7.34
C LYS A 74 -20.34 -8.63 -6.27
N LEU A 75 -19.96 -7.46 -5.77
CA LEU A 75 -18.93 -7.27 -4.74
C LEU A 75 -19.54 -7.01 -3.36
N SER A 76 -20.87 -7.01 -3.23
CA SER A 76 -21.56 -6.64 -1.99
C SER A 76 -21.24 -7.58 -0.82
N SER A 77 -21.02 -8.86 -1.11
CA SER A 77 -20.64 -9.88 -0.12
C SER A 77 -19.12 -9.99 0.08
N CYS A 78 -18.32 -9.20 -0.64
CA CYS A 78 -16.88 -9.17 -0.48
C CYS A 78 -16.48 -8.31 0.73
N ARG A 79 -15.37 -8.70 1.36
CA ARG A 79 -14.73 -7.90 2.40
C ARG A 79 -13.47 -7.27 1.81
N ILE A 80 -13.24 -6.01 2.15
CA ILE A 80 -12.02 -5.32 1.77
C ILE A 80 -10.99 -5.59 2.86
N VAL A 81 -9.79 -5.99 2.46
CA VAL A 81 -8.65 -6.23 3.34
C VAL A 81 -7.54 -5.26 2.95
N LEU A 82 -7.37 -4.23 3.76
CA LEU A 82 -6.29 -3.25 3.61
C LEU A 82 -5.06 -3.79 4.33
N VAL A 83 -3.93 -3.86 3.62
CA VAL A 83 -2.69 -4.38 4.19
C VAL A 83 -1.75 -3.23 4.46
N ASP A 84 -1.59 -2.89 5.72
CA ASP A 84 -0.57 -1.94 6.14
C ASP A 84 0.81 -2.61 6.06
N THR A 85 1.72 -1.97 5.33
CA THR A 85 3.06 -2.50 5.08
C THR A 85 4.13 -1.73 5.84
N PRO A 86 5.18 -2.40 6.35
CA PRO A 86 6.38 -1.72 6.78
C PRO A 86 6.90 -0.80 5.68
N GLY A 87 7.39 0.39 6.04
CA GLY A 87 8.08 1.23 5.06
C GLY A 87 9.40 0.63 4.61
N PHE A 88 9.81 0.97 3.39
CA PHE A 88 10.99 0.37 2.75
C PHE A 88 12.32 0.80 3.40
N GLU A 89 12.34 1.89 4.17
CA GLU A 89 13.50 2.34 4.95
C GLU A 89 13.33 1.98 6.43
N ASP A 90 13.51 0.70 6.80
CA ASP A 90 13.78 0.33 8.19
C ASP A 90 15.30 0.09 8.34
N PRO A 91 16.03 0.87 9.15
CA PRO A 91 17.46 0.67 9.34
C PRO A 91 17.83 -0.70 9.96
N ASN A 92 16.85 -1.45 10.47
CA ASN A 92 17.03 -2.77 11.05
C ASN A 92 16.65 -3.93 10.11
N VAL A 93 16.11 -3.65 8.92
CA VAL A 93 15.66 -4.67 7.96
C VAL A 93 16.13 -4.25 6.57
N SER A 94 16.81 -5.14 5.84
CA SER A 94 17.19 -4.81 4.46
C SER A 94 15.94 -4.55 3.61
N GLU A 95 16.01 -3.57 2.71
CA GLU A 95 14.93 -3.24 1.76
C GLU A 95 14.42 -4.50 1.03
N TYR A 96 15.34 -5.40 0.69
CA TYR A 96 15.07 -6.71 0.09
C TYR A 96 14.26 -7.65 0.99
N GLU A 97 14.48 -7.66 2.30
CA GLU A 97 13.68 -8.48 3.22
C GLU A 97 12.27 -7.92 3.39
N THR A 98 12.09 -6.59 3.39
CA THR A 98 10.75 -5.96 3.38
C THR A 98 10.00 -6.33 2.10
N LEU A 99 10.67 -6.24 0.95
CA LEU A 99 10.14 -6.70 -0.34
C LEU A 99 9.75 -8.18 -0.32
N ARG A 100 10.65 -9.03 0.15
CA ARG A 100 10.42 -10.47 0.24
C ARG A 100 9.21 -10.77 1.11
N LYS A 101 9.06 -10.12 2.27
CA LYS A 101 7.90 -10.28 3.15
C LYS A 101 6.60 -9.92 2.46
N ILE A 102 6.56 -8.78 1.76
CA ILE A 102 5.37 -8.33 1.02
C ILE A 102 5.04 -9.30 -0.12
N ALA A 103 6.02 -9.66 -0.95
CA ALA A 103 5.83 -10.57 -2.08
C ALA A 103 5.39 -11.97 -1.63
N VAL A 104 6.00 -12.49 -0.56
CA VAL A 104 5.65 -13.78 0.03
C VAL A 104 4.26 -13.75 0.66
N TRP A 105 3.89 -12.65 1.33
CA TRP A 105 2.54 -12.47 1.86
C TRP A 105 1.51 -12.46 0.73
N LEU A 106 1.76 -11.70 -0.34
CA LEU A 106 0.91 -11.68 -1.53
C LEU A 106 0.76 -13.09 -2.14
N ALA A 107 1.88 -13.78 -2.35
CA ALA A 107 1.90 -15.17 -2.84
C ALA A 107 1.09 -16.13 -1.94
N SER A 108 1.13 -15.93 -0.62
CA SER A 108 0.35 -16.72 0.33
C SER A 108 -1.17 -16.48 0.22
N CYS A 109 -1.58 -15.28 -0.16
CA CYS A 109 -2.99 -14.97 -0.43
C CYS A 109 -3.50 -15.67 -1.71
N TYR A 110 -2.66 -15.75 -2.75
CA TYR A 110 -3.03 -16.40 -4.02
C TYR A 110 -3.15 -17.93 -3.91
N SER A 111 -2.35 -18.57 -3.06
CA SER A 111 -2.18 -20.03 -3.06
C SER A 111 -3.38 -20.81 -2.48
N ASN A 112 -4.37 -20.13 -1.90
CA ASN A 112 -5.53 -20.77 -1.28
C ASN A 112 -6.84 -20.68 -2.08
N ASN A 113 -6.86 -20.15 -3.33
CA ASN A 113 -8.10 -19.93 -4.11
C ASN A 113 -9.18 -19.06 -3.40
N MET A 114 -8.80 -18.37 -2.31
CA MET A 114 -9.74 -17.65 -1.44
C MET A 114 -9.75 -16.14 -1.73
N THR A 115 -8.66 -15.59 -2.26
CA THR A 115 -8.41 -14.15 -2.20
C THR A 115 -8.02 -13.59 -3.56
N VAL A 116 -8.64 -12.47 -3.95
CA VAL A 116 -8.26 -11.70 -5.14
C VAL A 116 -7.49 -10.47 -4.66
N VAL A 117 -6.21 -10.37 -5.02
CA VAL A 117 -5.53 -9.07 -4.95
C VAL A 117 -6.10 -8.24 -6.10
N ALA A 118 -6.94 -7.26 -5.76
CA ALA A 118 -7.63 -6.44 -6.75
C ALA A 118 -6.79 -5.26 -7.23
N GLY A 119 -5.79 -4.86 -6.44
CA GLY A 119 -4.90 -3.76 -6.76
C GLY A 119 -3.95 -3.42 -5.62
N VAL A 120 -3.09 -2.43 -5.85
CA VAL A 120 -2.11 -1.93 -4.88
C VAL A 120 -2.19 -0.42 -4.81
N ILE A 121 -2.10 0.14 -3.60
CA ILE A 121 -1.98 1.59 -3.39
C ILE A 121 -0.52 1.91 -3.10
N TYR A 122 0.10 2.77 -3.91
CA TYR A 122 1.42 3.35 -3.62
C TYR A 122 1.25 4.76 -3.07
N ALA A 123 1.60 4.97 -1.80
CA ALA A 123 1.46 6.23 -1.08
C ALA A 123 2.77 7.04 -1.09
N HIS A 124 2.65 8.34 -1.34
CA HIS A 124 3.75 9.30 -1.31
C HIS A 124 3.43 10.50 -0.40
N ASP A 125 4.45 11.03 0.28
CA ASP A 125 4.34 12.21 1.15
C ASP A 125 4.46 13.50 0.32
N ILE A 126 3.39 14.30 0.23
CA ILE A 126 3.39 15.53 -0.58
C ILE A 126 4.24 16.66 0.00
N GLN A 127 4.66 16.55 1.27
CA GLN A 127 5.59 17.51 1.89
C GLN A 127 7.00 17.42 1.30
N ALA A 128 7.36 16.30 0.66
CA ALA A 128 8.65 16.09 0.06
C ALA A 128 8.91 17.09 -1.08
N ALA A 129 9.49 18.25 -0.75
CA ALA A 129 9.80 19.30 -1.71
C ALA A 129 10.90 18.90 -2.72
N ARG A 130 11.62 17.80 -2.44
CA ARG A 130 12.64 17.24 -3.32
C ARG A 130 12.46 15.74 -3.39
N PHE A 131 12.51 15.21 -4.62
CA PHE A 131 12.55 13.78 -4.82
C PHE A 131 13.95 13.25 -4.51
N LEU A 132 14.09 12.62 -3.35
CA LEU A 132 15.39 12.13 -2.87
C LEU A 132 15.72 10.77 -3.50
N ARG A 133 17.00 10.39 -3.47
CA ARG A 133 17.47 9.08 -3.98
C ARG A 133 16.71 7.91 -3.36
N ALA A 134 16.40 8.00 -2.07
CA ALA A 134 15.57 7.04 -1.34
C ALA A 134 14.18 6.83 -1.97
N MET A 135 13.52 7.90 -2.40
CA MET A 135 12.20 7.85 -3.03
C MET A 135 12.28 7.19 -4.41
N ASN A 136 13.36 7.44 -5.17
CA ASN A 136 13.60 6.76 -6.45
C ASN A 136 13.83 5.28 -6.25
N LEU A 137 14.71 4.90 -5.32
CA LEU A 137 14.95 3.50 -5.02
C LEU A 137 13.65 2.80 -4.59
N ASN A 138 12.86 3.44 -3.73
CA ASN A 138 11.58 2.90 -3.32
C ASN A 138 10.60 2.68 -4.49
N LEU A 139 10.50 3.65 -5.40
CA LEU A 139 9.63 3.56 -6.57
C LEU A 139 10.08 2.44 -7.53
N GLU A 140 11.39 2.28 -7.74
CA GLU A 140 11.94 1.20 -8.56
C GLU A 140 11.67 -0.17 -7.94
N LEU A 141 11.88 -0.32 -6.63
CA LEU A 141 11.55 -1.55 -5.91
C LEU A 141 10.04 -1.87 -5.99
N PHE A 142 9.18 -0.85 -5.92
CA PHE A 142 7.74 -1.01 -6.11
C PHE A 142 7.40 -1.52 -7.52
N LYS A 143 8.01 -0.93 -8.56
CA LYS A 143 7.84 -1.39 -9.95
C LYS A 143 8.21 -2.86 -10.12
N GLU A 144 9.29 -3.30 -9.47
CA GLU A 144 9.72 -4.71 -9.49
C GLU A 144 8.69 -5.66 -8.83
N ILE A 145 8.01 -5.25 -7.75
CA ILE A 145 6.98 -6.07 -7.09
C ILE A 145 5.73 -6.21 -7.97
N CYS A 146 5.22 -5.08 -8.46
CA CYS A 146 4.00 -5.07 -9.25
C CYS A 146 4.23 -5.78 -10.58
N GLY A 147 5.34 -5.47 -11.25
CA GLY A 147 5.56 -5.84 -12.63
C GLY A 147 4.60 -5.09 -13.56
N GLN A 148 5.04 -4.89 -14.80
CA GLN A 148 4.29 -4.14 -15.81
C GLN A 148 2.82 -4.56 -16.00
N PRO A 149 2.46 -5.87 -16.04
CA PRO A 149 1.08 -6.29 -16.26
C PRO A 149 0.07 -5.92 -15.17
N SER A 150 0.53 -5.59 -13.95
CA SER A 150 -0.36 -5.25 -12.83
C SER A 150 -0.52 -3.74 -12.62
N LEU A 151 0.21 -2.91 -13.38
CA LEU A 151 0.13 -1.44 -13.29
C LEU A 151 -1.29 -0.87 -13.50
N PRO A 152 -2.16 -1.44 -14.35
CA PRO A 152 -3.56 -1.03 -14.43
C PRO A 152 -4.38 -1.21 -13.13
N SER A 153 -3.84 -1.95 -12.16
CA SER A 153 -4.44 -2.15 -10.84
C SER A 153 -3.67 -1.40 -9.74
N VAL A 154 -2.79 -0.47 -10.11
CA VAL A 154 -2.07 0.39 -9.17
C VAL A 154 -2.78 1.74 -9.05
N ILE A 155 -3.00 2.16 -7.81
CA ILE A 155 -3.42 3.52 -7.45
C ILE A 155 -2.22 4.27 -6.86
N LEU A 156 -1.93 5.45 -7.40
CA LEU A 156 -0.90 6.34 -6.90
C LEU A 156 -1.57 7.38 -5.99
N ALA A 157 -1.27 7.33 -4.69
CA ALA A 157 -1.89 8.20 -3.70
C ALA A 157 -0.86 9.18 -3.10
N THR A 158 -1.28 10.43 -2.93
CA THR A 158 -0.52 11.46 -2.19
C THR A 158 -1.17 11.70 -0.83
N THR A 159 -0.35 12.00 0.18
CA THR A 159 -0.77 12.11 1.59
C THR A 159 -0.27 13.41 2.21
N LYS A 160 -0.82 13.78 3.39
CA LYS A 160 -0.43 14.96 4.19
C LYS A 160 -0.68 16.31 3.52
N TRP A 161 -1.77 16.39 2.75
CA TRP A 161 -2.23 17.60 2.08
C TRP A 161 -2.54 18.75 3.04
N ASP A 162 -2.87 18.46 4.28
CA ASP A 162 -3.14 19.43 5.35
C ASP A 162 -1.88 20.13 5.89
N LEU A 163 -0.69 19.63 5.56
CA LEU A 163 0.60 20.17 6.03
C LEU A 163 1.30 21.07 5.00
N VAL A 164 0.71 21.25 3.81
CA VAL A 164 1.25 22.05 2.71
C VAL A 164 0.14 22.92 2.15
N ASP A 165 0.45 24.13 1.69
CA ASP A 165 -0.54 24.94 0.99
C ASP A 165 -0.99 24.25 -0.32
N GLN A 166 -2.26 24.47 -0.69
CA GLN A 166 -2.90 23.78 -1.81
C GLN A 166 -2.15 23.96 -3.13
N GLU A 167 -1.61 25.16 -3.39
CA GLU A 167 -0.89 25.46 -4.63
C GLU A 167 0.41 24.66 -4.72
N SER A 168 1.22 24.70 -3.66
CA SER A 168 2.46 23.92 -3.57
C SER A 168 2.21 22.41 -3.65
N ALA A 169 1.18 21.90 -2.96
CA ALA A 169 0.82 20.48 -2.99
C ALA A 169 0.40 20.03 -4.39
N THR A 170 -0.46 20.82 -5.06
CA THR A 170 -0.91 20.55 -6.44
C THR A 170 0.27 20.57 -7.42
N ASN A 171 1.17 21.55 -7.29
CA ASN A 171 2.36 21.63 -8.13
C ASN A 171 3.31 20.43 -7.93
N ARG A 172 3.47 19.96 -6.69
CA ARG A 172 4.28 18.78 -6.39
C ARG A 172 3.65 17.51 -6.94
N GLU A 173 2.33 17.35 -6.81
CA GLU A 173 1.62 16.21 -7.39
C GLU A 173 1.74 16.19 -8.91
N ASN A 174 1.59 17.33 -9.57
CA ASN A 174 1.80 17.45 -11.01
C ASN A 174 3.21 17.00 -11.40
N ASN A 175 4.25 17.46 -10.69
CA ASN A 175 5.63 17.02 -10.95
C ASN A 175 5.81 15.51 -10.71
N LEU A 176 5.16 14.93 -9.69
CA LEU A 176 5.16 13.49 -9.48
C LEU A 176 4.60 12.77 -10.70
N VAL A 177 3.43 13.18 -11.20
CA VAL A 177 2.76 12.58 -12.35
C VAL A 177 3.56 12.74 -13.65
N THR A 178 4.13 13.94 -13.91
CA THR A 178 4.81 14.22 -15.18
C THR A 178 6.21 13.66 -15.26
N ASP A 179 6.92 13.55 -14.13
CA ASP A 179 8.35 13.23 -14.14
C ASP A 179 8.61 11.83 -13.58
N TYR A 180 8.12 11.53 -12.38
CA TYR A 180 8.51 10.33 -11.63
C TYR A 180 7.56 9.15 -11.85
N TRP A 181 6.26 9.41 -11.92
CA TRP A 181 5.21 8.42 -12.13
C TRP A 181 4.81 8.28 -13.60
N ARG A 182 5.41 9.06 -14.49
CA ARG A 182 5.08 9.08 -15.92
C ARG A 182 4.99 7.69 -16.54
N GLU A 183 5.97 6.84 -16.26
CA GLU A 183 6.00 5.47 -16.77
C GLU A 183 4.84 4.63 -16.19
N LEU A 184 4.56 4.75 -14.88
CA LEU A 184 3.49 4.02 -14.21
C LEU A 184 2.13 4.42 -14.80
N VAL A 185 1.89 5.72 -14.94
CA VAL A 185 0.67 6.29 -15.51
C VAL A 185 0.51 5.90 -16.97
N ALA A 186 1.59 5.96 -17.77
CA ALA A 186 1.56 5.52 -19.17
C ALA A 186 1.19 4.05 -19.33
N ASN A 187 1.41 3.22 -18.31
CA ASN A 187 1.07 1.80 -18.28
C ASN A 187 -0.22 1.48 -17.48
N GLY A 188 -1.03 2.50 -17.17
CA GLY A 188 -2.39 2.34 -16.66
C GLY A 188 -2.58 2.55 -15.17
N ALA A 189 -1.52 2.86 -14.41
CA ALA A 189 -1.71 3.32 -13.04
C ALA A 189 -2.46 4.66 -13.02
N THR A 190 -3.32 4.85 -12.03
CA THR A 190 -4.14 6.05 -11.86
C THR A 190 -3.90 6.74 -10.53
#